data_AF-A0A2K8YTP3-F1
#
_entry.id   AF-A0A2K8YTP3-F1
#
_cell.length_a   1.000
_cell.length_b   1.000
_cell.length_c   1.000
_cell.angle_alpha   90.00
_cell.angle_beta   90.00
_cell.angle_gamma   90.00
#
_symmetry.space_group_name_H-M   'P 1'
#
loop_
_entity.id
_entity.type
_entity.pdbx_description
1 polymer ?
#
loop_
_entity_poly.entity_id
_entity_poly.type
_entity_poly.pdbx_seq_one_letter_code
_entity_poly.pdbx_strand_id
1 'polypeptide(L)'
;MKGFLFNRRSSFLSVCILTLFTLASYQEASSVDRSTVVQTLNGRVIIKLEPHGSVRARVFQGKNLQYEFILDRETQQELLTRNIDRANVYLVGEYEEELVIDDLKTQKRYLLSIFDRKSRLRNIPPARSQTITIKGYSTSLIH
;
A
#
# COMPACT_ATOMS: atom_id res chain seq x y z
N MET A 1 19.97 60.61 -58.89
CA MET A 1 21.40 60.32 -58.64
C MET A 1 21.72 60.64 -57.19
N LYS A 2 22.48 59.74 -56.52
CA LYS A 2 22.92 59.74 -55.10
C LYS A 2 21.77 59.48 -54.10
N GLY A 3 21.61 58.33 -53.44
CA GLY A 3 22.56 57.31 -52.98
C GLY A 3 22.77 57.49 -51.47
N PHE A 4 22.42 56.48 -50.65
CA PHE A 4 23.19 55.98 -49.50
C PHE A 4 22.40 54.91 -48.74
N LEU A 5 22.97 53.71 -48.70
CA LEU A 5 22.66 52.63 -47.77
C LEU A 5 23.19 53.00 -46.37
N PHE A 6 22.42 52.76 -45.29
CA PHE A 6 22.79 51.84 -44.19
C PHE A 6 21.74 51.80 -43.04
N ASN A 7 21.42 50.58 -42.63
CA ASN A 7 21.19 50.10 -41.25
C ASN A 7 19.96 50.55 -40.42
N ARG A 8 19.05 49.60 -40.13
CA ARG A 8 19.02 48.82 -38.87
C ARG A 8 17.77 47.95 -38.79
N ARG A 9 18.02 46.65 -38.53
CA ARG A 9 17.27 45.70 -37.68
C ARG A 9 15.80 46.01 -37.39
N SER A 10 14.92 45.06 -37.69
CA SER A 10 14.05 44.43 -36.67
C SER A 10 13.36 43.20 -37.26
N SER A 11 13.77 42.05 -36.76
CA SER A 11 13.20 40.72 -36.88
C SER A 11 11.68 40.73 -36.69
N PHE A 12 10.95 40.56 -37.79
CA PHE A 12 9.53 40.25 -37.79
C PHE A 12 9.31 38.74 -37.74
N LEU A 13 8.20 38.34 -37.12
CA LEU A 13 7.69 36.98 -36.92
C LEU A 13 8.31 36.15 -35.79
N SER A 14 8.40 36.78 -34.61
CA SER A 14 7.96 36.11 -33.39
C SER A 14 6.42 36.09 -33.38
N VAL A 15 5.81 35.09 -32.74
CA VAL A 15 4.36 34.91 -32.56
C VAL A 15 3.63 34.22 -33.73
N CYS A 16 4.18 33.12 -34.24
CA CYS A 16 3.35 32.03 -34.76
C CYS A 16 3.32 30.89 -33.74
N ILE A 17 2.38 31.03 -32.80
CA ILE A 17 1.47 29.94 -32.45
C ILE A 17 2.20 28.74 -31.82
N LEU A 18 2.85 29.07 -30.71
CA LEU A 18 3.20 28.20 -29.59
C LEU A 18 1.95 27.68 -28.84
N THR A 19 0.88 27.33 -29.56
CA THR A 19 -0.43 26.92 -28.99
C THR A 19 -0.91 25.55 -29.48
N LEU A 20 -0.02 24.76 -30.08
CA LEU A 20 -0.24 23.33 -30.33
C LEU A 20 0.44 22.41 -29.30
N PHE A 21 1.05 22.98 -28.26
CA PHE A 21 1.72 22.22 -27.20
C PHE A 21 1.02 22.27 -25.82
N THR A 22 -0.19 22.82 -25.73
CA THR A 22 -0.95 22.88 -24.47
C THR A 22 -2.11 21.87 -24.40
N LEU A 23 -2.18 20.91 -25.33
CA LEU A 23 -3.08 19.75 -25.27
C LEU A 23 -2.41 18.50 -24.69
N ALA A 24 -1.25 18.66 -24.04
CA ALA A 24 -0.49 17.57 -23.43
C ALA A 24 -0.17 17.86 -21.95
N SER A 25 -1.13 18.37 -21.17
CA SER A 25 -0.97 18.54 -19.72
C SER A 25 -2.30 18.62 -18.98
N TYR A 26 -3.26 17.77 -19.34
CA TYR A 26 -4.30 17.35 -18.39
C TYR A 26 -4.22 15.84 -18.26
N GLN A 27 -3.05 15.38 -17.81
CA GLN A 27 -2.97 14.14 -17.08
C GLN A 27 -3.57 14.48 -15.71
N GLU A 28 -4.85 14.17 -15.53
CA GLU A 28 -5.52 14.28 -14.24
C GLU A 28 -4.70 13.49 -13.21
N ALA A 29 -3.84 14.22 -12.51
CA ALA A 29 -3.27 13.82 -11.25
C ALA A 29 -4.41 13.79 -10.23
N SER A 30 -5.20 12.72 -10.29
CA SER A 30 -6.18 12.37 -9.27
C SER A 30 -6.25 10.86 -9.14
N SER A 31 -5.09 10.25 -8.93
CA SER A 31 -5.04 9.06 -8.06
C SER A 31 -4.62 9.55 -6.70
N VAL A 32 -5.59 9.90 -5.85
CA VAL A 32 -5.37 10.08 -4.41
C VAL A 32 -4.59 8.87 -3.93
N ASP A 33 -3.41 9.10 -3.35
CA ASP A 33 -2.56 8.04 -2.83
C ASP A 33 -3.17 7.50 -1.54
N ARG A 34 -4.01 6.48 -1.68
CA ARG A 34 -4.79 5.86 -0.61
C ARG A 34 -4.02 4.78 0.14
N SER A 35 -2.69 4.77 0.05
CA SER A 35 -1.85 3.86 0.84
C SER A 35 -1.60 4.39 2.25
N THR A 36 -2.68 4.75 2.96
CA THR A 36 -2.60 5.23 4.34
C THR A 36 -2.28 4.05 5.24
N VAL A 37 -1.15 4.11 5.94
CA VAL A 37 -0.91 3.22 7.09
C VAL A 37 -1.72 3.82 8.24
N VAL A 38 -2.77 3.12 8.66
CA VAL A 38 -3.74 3.66 9.62
C VAL A 38 -3.28 3.46 11.05
N GLN A 39 -2.56 2.36 11.33
CA GLN A 39 -2.09 2.06 12.68
C GLN A 39 -0.80 1.25 12.67
N THR A 40 0.16 1.61 13.53
CA THR A 40 1.35 0.79 13.82
C THR A 40 1.32 0.36 15.27
N LEU A 41 1.38 -0.95 15.51
CA LEU A 41 1.45 -1.53 16.86
C LEU A 41 2.67 -2.43 17.00
N ASN A 42 3.35 -2.35 18.14
CA ASN A 42 4.35 -3.34 18.55
C ASN A 42 3.73 -4.26 19.60
N GLY A 43 3.72 -5.56 19.34
CA GLY A 43 3.00 -6.49 20.19
C GLY A 43 3.14 -7.95 19.82
N ARG A 44 2.26 -8.77 20.38
CA ARG A 44 2.14 -10.20 20.08
C ARG A 44 0.99 -10.42 19.12
N VAL A 45 1.14 -11.34 18.17
CA VAL A 45 0.07 -11.73 17.24
C VAL A 45 -0.15 -13.24 17.27
N ILE A 46 -1.40 -13.66 17.32
CA ILE A 46 -1.79 -15.06 17.19
C ILE A 46 -2.60 -15.20 15.91
N ILE A 47 -2.07 -15.93 14.93
CA ILE A 47 -2.76 -16.30 13.70
C ILE A 47 -3.28 -17.72 13.87
N LYS A 48 -4.57 -17.93 13.61
CA LYS A 48 -5.24 -19.23 13.69
C LYS A 48 -6.14 -19.42 12.46
N LEU A 49 -6.12 -20.63 11.90
CA LEU A 49 -7.11 -21.07 10.93
C LEU A 49 -8.37 -21.56 11.66
N GLU A 50 -9.52 -20.98 11.36
CA GLU A 50 -10.80 -21.41 11.92
C GLU A 50 -11.41 -22.56 11.09
N PRO A 51 -12.30 -23.38 11.67
CA PRO A 51 -12.87 -24.55 11.01
C PRO A 51 -13.55 -24.26 9.67
N HIS A 52 -14.07 -23.05 9.50
CA HIS A 52 -14.77 -22.59 8.30
C HIS A 52 -13.84 -22.06 7.20
N GLY A 53 -12.53 -22.17 7.37
CA GLY A 53 -11.53 -21.75 6.38
C GLY A 53 -11.04 -20.31 6.54
N SER A 54 -11.68 -19.51 7.39
CA SER A 54 -11.22 -18.14 7.70
C SER A 54 -9.96 -18.14 8.56
N VAL A 55 -9.14 -17.11 8.38
CA VAL A 55 -7.93 -16.88 9.17
C VAL A 55 -8.20 -15.75 10.14
N ARG A 56 -8.08 -16.03 11.44
CA ARG A 56 -8.21 -15.06 12.51
C ARG A 56 -6.82 -14.67 13.01
N ALA A 57 -6.51 -13.38 12.97
CA ALA A 57 -5.32 -12.80 13.56
C ALA A 57 -5.71 -11.92 14.75
N ARG A 58 -5.31 -12.31 15.96
CA ARG A 58 -5.51 -11.54 17.19
C ARG A 58 -4.26 -10.76 17.53
N VAL A 59 -4.38 -9.46 17.72
CA VAL A 59 -3.25 -8.55 17.99
C VAL A 59 -3.31 -8.06 19.43
N PHE A 60 -2.22 -8.26 20.16
CA PHE A 60 -2.11 -7.94 21.58
C PHE A 60 -1.00 -6.93 21.83
N GLN A 61 -1.23 -5.98 22.73
CA GLN A 61 -0.20 -5.15 23.32
C GLN A 61 -0.06 -5.51 24.81
N GLY A 62 1.05 -6.15 25.16
CA GLY A 62 1.18 -6.80 26.47
C GLY A 62 0.15 -7.90 26.66
N LYS A 63 -0.74 -7.75 27.64
CA LYS A 63 -1.84 -8.70 27.92
C LYS A 63 -3.18 -8.29 27.29
N ASN A 64 -3.27 -7.08 26.73
CA ASN A 64 -4.51 -6.51 26.25
C ASN A 64 -4.71 -6.85 24.77
N LEU A 65 -5.84 -7.46 24.44
CA LEU A 65 -6.28 -7.57 23.04
C LEU A 65 -6.57 -6.16 22.52
N GLN A 66 -6.02 -5.82 21.35
CA GLN A 66 -6.22 -4.53 20.69
C GLN A 66 -7.26 -4.61 19.58
N TYR A 67 -7.20 -5.69 18.79
CA TYR A 67 -8.20 -6.02 17.79
C TYR A 67 -8.05 -7.45 17.30
N GLU A 68 -9.10 -7.94 16.64
CA GLU A 68 -9.12 -9.17 15.86
C GLU A 68 -9.37 -8.85 14.39
N PHE A 69 -8.51 -9.37 13.53
CA PHE A 69 -8.67 -9.32 12.08
C PHE A 69 -9.07 -10.70 11.57
N ILE A 70 -10.14 -10.76 10.81
CA ILE A 70 -10.66 -11.99 10.20
C ILE A 70 -10.52 -11.85 8.69
N LEU A 71 -9.93 -12.86 8.06
CA LEU A 71 -9.80 -12.99 6.62
C LEU A 71 -10.54 -14.25 6.16
N ASP A 72 -11.65 -14.08 5.46
CA ASP A 72 -12.43 -15.20 4.93
C ASP A 72 -11.81 -15.75 3.64
N ARG A 73 -11.84 -17.08 3.47
CA ARG A 73 -11.14 -17.77 2.38
C ARG A 73 -11.99 -18.89 1.80
N GLU A 74 -11.90 -19.08 0.48
CA GLU A 74 -12.63 -20.15 -0.22
C GLU A 74 -11.97 -21.52 -0.06
N THR A 75 -10.64 -21.57 0.09
CA THR A 75 -9.86 -22.80 0.11
C THR A 75 -9.08 -22.97 1.41
N GLN A 76 -9.14 -24.18 1.98
CA GLN A 76 -8.24 -24.59 3.05
C GLN A 76 -6.80 -24.63 2.52
N GLN A 77 -5.90 -23.94 3.22
CA GLN A 77 -4.46 -24.14 3.07
C GLN A 77 -3.92 -24.88 4.29
N GLU A 78 -2.71 -25.41 4.20
CA GLU A 78 -2.02 -26.01 5.36
C GLU A 78 -2.10 -25.08 6.58
N LEU A 79 -2.40 -25.68 7.74
CA LEU A 79 -2.62 -25.04 9.03
C LEU A 79 -1.58 -23.96 9.32
N LEU A 80 -1.92 -22.70 9.05
CA LEU A 80 -1.12 -21.56 9.47
C LEU A 80 -1.56 -21.16 10.89
N THR A 81 -1.17 -21.97 11.86
CA THR A 81 -1.21 -21.55 13.27
C THR A 81 0.16 -20.97 13.62
N ARG A 82 0.21 -19.68 13.94
CA ARG A 82 1.45 -18.99 14.30
C ARG A 82 1.22 -18.10 15.51
N ASN A 83 2.04 -18.33 16.54
CA ASN A 83 2.18 -17.40 17.64
C ASN A 83 3.45 -16.58 17.44
N ILE A 84 3.30 -15.28 17.28
CA ILE A 84 4.38 -14.33 17.01
C ILE A 84 4.51 -13.45 18.25
N ASP A 85 5.50 -13.75 19.10
CA ASP A 85 5.64 -13.10 20.41
C ASP A 85 6.03 -11.62 20.30
N ARG A 86 6.73 -11.24 19.22
CA ARG A 86 7.16 -9.86 18.95
C ARG A 86 6.97 -9.55 17.47
N ALA A 87 6.03 -8.68 17.18
CA ALA A 87 5.71 -8.22 15.84
C ALA A 87 5.56 -6.70 15.79
N ASN A 88 5.91 -6.13 14.63
CA ASN A 88 5.31 -4.88 14.21
C ASN A 88 4.09 -5.19 13.36
N VAL A 89 2.98 -4.54 13.64
CA VAL A 89 1.70 -4.78 12.97
C VAL A 89 1.23 -3.49 12.32
N TYR A 90 0.78 -3.59 11.08
CA TYR A 90 0.29 -2.47 10.29
C TYR A 90 -1.09 -2.79 9.72
N LEU A 91 -2.06 -1.93 9.98
CA LEU A 91 -3.33 -1.91 9.26
C LEU A 91 -3.22 -0.95 8.08
N VAL A 92 -3.59 -1.44 6.89
CA VAL A 92 -3.32 -0.78 5.61
C VAL A 92 -4.59 -0.77 4.76
N GLY A 93 -4.73 0.29 3.97
CA GLY A 93 -5.89 0.51 3.10
C GLY A 93 -6.89 1.48 3.71
N GLU A 94 -7.79 2.01 2.89
CA GLU A 94 -8.77 3.02 3.33
C GLU A 94 -9.74 2.51 4.39
N TYR A 95 -9.99 1.20 4.41
CA TYR A 95 -10.89 0.53 5.35
C TYR A 95 -10.20 -0.58 6.14
N GLU A 96 -8.87 -0.47 6.32
CA GLU A 96 -8.08 -1.42 7.11
C GLU A 96 -8.23 -2.88 6.62
N GLU A 97 -8.40 -3.05 5.31
CA GLU A 97 -8.72 -4.33 4.66
C GLU A 97 -7.50 -5.26 4.54
N GLU A 98 -6.32 -4.77 4.91
CA GLU A 98 -5.08 -5.52 4.86
C GLU A 98 -4.33 -5.45 6.19
N LEU A 99 -3.91 -6.61 6.68
CA LEU A 99 -3.09 -6.73 7.87
C LEU A 99 -1.68 -7.18 7.48
N VAL A 100 -0.70 -6.38 7.85
CA VAL A 100 0.72 -6.70 7.69
C VAL A 100 1.34 -6.97 9.05
N ILE A 101 1.98 -8.13 9.19
CA ILE A 101 2.62 -8.58 10.42
C ILE A 101 4.08 -8.88 10.13
N ASP A 102 4.99 -8.09 10.71
CA ASP A 102 6.43 -8.33 10.66
C ASP A 102 6.87 -9.08 11.91
N ASP A 103 7.15 -10.37 11.76
CA ASP A 103 7.74 -11.19 12.83
C ASP A 103 9.20 -10.76 13.06
N LEU A 104 9.45 -10.11 14.18
CA LEU A 104 10.78 -9.58 14.53
C LEU A 104 11.76 -10.69 14.94
N LYS A 105 11.30 -11.90 15.25
CA LYS A 105 12.16 -13.03 15.59
C LYS A 105 12.62 -13.73 14.31
N THR A 106 11.70 -14.06 13.41
CA THR A 106 12.03 -14.79 12.18
C THR A 106 12.31 -13.89 10.99
N GLN A 107 12.13 -12.57 11.13
CA GLN A 107 12.29 -11.57 10.07
C GLN A 107 11.35 -11.79 8.87
N LYS A 108 10.25 -12.51 9.07
CA LYS A 108 9.26 -12.83 8.03
C LYS A 108 8.10 -11.84 8.08
N ARG A 109 7.54 -11.50 6.93
CA ARG A 109 6.31 -10.72 6.79
C ARG A 109 5.16 -11.63 6.46
N TYR A 110 4.06 -11.51 7.19
CA TYR A 110 2.77 -12.10 6.84
C TYR A 110 1.86 -10.98 6.33
N LEU A 111 1.30 -11.15 5.14
CA LEU A 111 0.34 -10.23 4.55
C LEU A 111 -1.00 -10.96 4.43
N LEU A 112 -1.99 -10.53 5.19
CA LEU A 112 -3.37 -11.02 5.09
C LEU A 112 -4.16 -9.97 4.30
N SER A 113 -4.68 -10.35 3.13
CA SER A 113 -5.29 -9.40 2.20
C SER A 113 -6.33 -10.08 1.30
N ILE A 114 -7.33 -9.30 0.89
CA ILE A 114 -8.30 -9.69 -0.15
C ILE A 114 -7.82 -9.34 -1.57
N PHE A 115 -6.67 -8.67 -1.69
CA PHE A 115 -6.15 -8.19 -2.96
C PHE A 115 -5.04 -9.10 -3.50
N ASP A 116 -5.16 -9.45 -4.78
CA ASP A 116 -4.29 -10.44 -5.44
C ASP A 116 -2.90 -9.90 -5.81
N ARG A 117 -2.69 -8.58 -5.75
CA ARG A 117 -1.47 -7.91 -6.23
C ARG A 117 -1.06 -6.73 -5.35
N LYS A 118 0.25 -6.70 -5.03
CA LYS A 118 1.05 -5.54 -4.55
C LYS A 118 0.16 -4.40 -4.04
N SER A 119 -0.49 -4.61 -2.90
CA SER A 119 -0.87 -3.46 -2.11
C SER A 119 0.39 -2.62 -1.95
N ARG A 120 0.27 -1.34 -2.29
CA ARG A 120 1.38 -0.42 -2.31
C ARG A 120 1.76 -0.21 -0.84
N LEU A 121 2.49 -1.17 -0.26
CA LEU A 121 3.11 -1.09 1.06
C LEU A 121 4.26 -0.07 1.06
N ARG A 122 4.16 1.01 0.27
CA ARG A 122 5.20 2.03 0.10
C ARG A 122 5.54 2.70 1.43
N ASN A 123 4.56 2.74 2.33
CA ASN A 123 4.67 3.33 3.66
C ASN A 123 4.97 2.31 4.78
N ILE A 124 5.17 1.04 4.43
CA ILE A 124 5.65 0.02 5.37
C ILE A 124 7.13 -0.21 5.09
N PRO A 125 7.98 -0.30 6.12
CA PRO A 125 9.37 -0.71 5.94
C PRO A 125 9.45 -1.96 5.04
N PRO A 126 10.48 -2.11 4.17
CA PRO A 126 10.61 -3.33 3.38
C PRO A 126 10.76 -4.56 4.29
N ALA A 127 10.15 -5.68 3.88
CA ALA A 127 10.32 -6.94 4.58
C ALA A 127 11.80 -7.36 4.51
N ARG A 128 12.35 -7.85 5.61
CA ARG A 128 13.79 -8.13 5.73
C ARG A 128 14.23 -9.46 5.12
N SER A 129 13.31 -10.42 4.91
CA SER A 129 13.67 -11.73 4.35
C SER A 129 12.65 -12.27 3.35
N GLN A 130 11.43 -12.56 3.80
CA GLN A 130 10.41 -13.26 3.02
C GLN A 130 9.03 -12.71 3.36
N THR A 131 8.19 -12.54 2.34
CA THR A 131 6.77 -12.22 2.48
C THR A 131 5.93 -13.46 2.21
N ILE A 132 5.07 -13.81 3.15
CA ILE A 132 4.08 -14.88 3.07
C ILE A 132 2.72 -14.21 2.91
N THR A 133 2.13 -14.33 1.73
CA THR A 133 0.80 -13.75 1.44
C THR A 133 -0.29 -14.79 1.67
N ILE A 134 -1.25 -14.44 2.51
CA ILE A 134 -2.47 -15.21 2.78
C ILE A 134 -3.61 -14.45 2.12
N LYS A 135 -4.20 -15.04 1.09
CA LYS A 135 -5.27 -14.44 0.30
C LYS A 135 -6.64 -14.88 0.79
N GLY A 136 -7.55 -13.92 0.90
CA GLY A 136 -8.97 -14.13 1.18
C GLY A 136 -9.86 -13.44 0.16
N TYR A 137 -11.17 -13.49 0.39
CA TYR A 137 -12.19 -12.80 -0.44
C TYR A 137 -12.97 -11.74 0.35
N SER A 138 -12.93 -11.78 1.68
CA SER A 138 -13.57 -10.81 2.57
C SER A 138 -12.77 -10.65 3.85
N THR A 139 -12.90 -9.50 4.51
CA THR A 139 -12.27 -9.20 5.79
C THR A 139 -13.23 -8.55 6.76
N SER A 140 -12.91 -8.68 8.05
CA SER A 140 -13.59 -7.98 9.13
C SER A 140 -12.59 -7.62 10.23
N LEU A 141 -12.72 -6.42 10.78
CA LEU A 141 -11.93 -5.94 11.90
C LEU A 141 -12.85 -5.73 13.12
N ILE A 142 -12.42 -6.23 14.27
CA ILE A 142 -13.14 -6.14 15.55
C ILE A 142 -12.21 -5.48 16.57
N HIS A 143 -12.64 -4.38 17.19
CA HIS A 143 -11.90 -3.66 18.24
C HIS A 143 -12.28 -4.13 19.65
#